data_AF-A0A940FBL7-F1
#
_entry.id   AF-A0A940FBL7-F1
#
_cell.length_a   1.000
_cell.length_b   1.000
_cell.length_c   1.000
_cell.angle_alpha   90.00
_cell.angle_beta   90.00
_cell.angle_gamma   90.00
#
_symmetry.space_group_name_H-M   'P 1'
#
loop_
_entity.id
_entity.type
_entity.pdbx_description
1 polymer ?
#
loop_
_entity_poly.entity_id
_entity_poly.type
_entity_poly.pdbx_seq_one_letter_code
_entity_poly.pdbx_strand_id
1 'polypeptide(L)'
;MMHVSFWEADAYARWRGVRLPTEREWETAARLEPMTGASRRQPWGSEATEHPRANVDGHALGALPASTESASATGVLGLIGDAWEWTSSPLTPYPGFTAFPYPEYSEVFFDGPYRVLRGGSWASASCVARSTFRNWDYPQRRQIFAGFRCAQDA
;
A
#
# COMPACT_ATOMS: atom_id res chain seq x y z
N MET A 1 8.52 9.62 4.69
CA MET A 1 8.37 10.82 3.83
C MET A 1 6.94 10.85 3.33
N MET A 2 6.31 12.02 3.27
CA MET A 2 4.88 12.18 2.92
C MET A 2 4.71 13.34 1.94
N HIS A 3 3.59 13.37 1.22
CA HIS A 3 3.26 14.38 0.21
C HIS A 3 4.23 14.38 -0.97
N VAL A 4 4.54 13.18 -1.46
CA VAL A 4 5.33 12.96 -2.66
C VAL A 4 4.46 12.38 -3.76
N SER A 5 4.65 12.88 -4.97
CA SER A 5 4.03 12.35 -6.19
C SER A 5 4.69 11.02 -6.59
N PHE A 6 4.01 10.26 -7.46
CA PHE A 6 4.59 9.05 -8.04
C PHE A 6 5.90 9.36 -8.77
N TRP A 7 5.95 10.48 -9.50
CA TRP A 7 7.15 10.88 -10.25
C TRP A 7 8.34 11.19 -9.35
N GLU A 8 8.12 11.84 -8.21
CA GLU A 8 9.17 12.10 -7.21
C GLU A 8 9.66 10.78 -6.58
N ALA A 9 8.73 9.87 -6.24
CA ALA A 9 9.05 8.56 -5.69
C ALA A 9 9.87 7.69 -6.67
N ASP A 10 9.44 7.63 -7.93
CA ASP A 10 10.11 6.90 -9.01
C ASP A 10 11.48 7.50 -9.34
N ALA A 11 11.59 8.83 -9.40
CA ALA A 11 12.86 9.52 -9.59
C ALA A 11 13.85 9.22 -8.45
N TYR A 12 13.39 9.25 -7.20
CA TYR A 12 14.23 8.89 -6.06
C TYR A 12 14.69 7.42 -6.13
N ALA A 13 13.78 6.49 -6.43
CA ALA A 13 14.12 5.08 -6.55
C ALA A 13 15.21 4.86 -7.61
N ARG A 14 15.04 5.46 -8.80
CA ARG A 14 16.05 5.41 -9.89
C ARG A 14 17.38 6.00 -9.48
N TRP A 15 17.38 7.16 -8.81
CA TRP A 15 18.60 7.78 -8.29
C TRP A 15 19.35 6.86 -7.32
N ARG A 16 18.61 6.08 -6.52
CA ARG A 16 19.17 5.07 -5.61
C ARG A 16 19.57 3.75 -6.28
N GLY A 17 19.36 3.59 -7.59
CA GLY A 17 19.62 2.33 -8.30
C GLY A 17 18.63 1.21 -7.96
N VAL A 18 17.43 1.57 -7.49
CA VAL A 18 16.33 0.65 -7.14
C VAL A 18 15.05 1.06 -7.87
N ARG A 19 13.92 0.42 -7.60
CA ARG A 19 12.63 0.71 -8.22
C ARG A 19 11.51 0.81 -7.19
N LEU A 20 10.33 1.25 -7.61
CA LEU A 20 9.11 1.06 -6.82
C LEU A 20 8.63 -0.39 -6.94
N PRO A 21 8.05 -0.98 -5.88
CA PRO A 21 7.41 -2.29 -5.97
C PRO A 21 6.21 -2.23 -6.91
N THR A 22 5.90 -3.33 -7.57
CA THR A 22 4.56 -3.56 -8.13
C THR A 22 3.56 -3.76 -6.98
N GLU A 23 2.26 -3.55 -7.23
CA GLU A 23 1.23 -3.80 -6.22
C GLU A 23 1.20 -5.27 -5.77
N ARG A 24 1.59 -6.19 -6.67
CA ARG A 24 1.66 -7.62 -6.39
C ARG A 24 2.82 -7.97 -5.47
N GLU A 25 4.00 -7.41 -5.71
CA GLU A 25 5.16 -7.59 -4.81
C GLU A 25 4.86 -7.00 -3.43
N TRP A 26 4.24 -5.83 -3.41
CA TRP A 26 3.80 -5.17 -2.18
C TRP A 26 2.82 -6.05 -1.39
N GLU A 27 1.77 -6.56 -2.04
CA GLU A 27 0.77 -7.42 -1.39
C GLU A 27 1.40 -8.75 -0.93
N THR A 28 2.34 -9.29 -1.70
CA THR A 28 3.09 -10.50 -1.34
C THR A 28 3.91 -10.26 -0.07
N ALA A 29 4.67 -9.16 0.00
CA ALA A 29 5.42 -8.78 1.19
C ALA A 29 4.51 -8.57 2.42
N ALA A 30 3.27 -8.13 2.20
CA ALA A 30 2.29 -7.90 3.26
C ALA A 30 1.52 -9.13 3.71
N ARG A 31 1.51 -10.23 2.94
CA ARG A 31 0.59 -11.35 3.21
C ARG A 31 1.21 -12.73 3.17
N LEU A 32 2.31 -12.93 2.46
CA LEU A 32 2.91 -14.25 2.31
C LEU A 32 3.46 -14.74 3.66
N GLU A 33 3.07 -15.94 4.06
CA GLU A 33 3.74 -16.72 5.09
C GLU A 33 4.83 -17.58 4.44
N PRO A 34 6.13 -17.26 4.59
CA PRO A 34 7.20 -17.96 3.86
C PRO A 34 7.28 -19.45 4.15
N MET A 35 6.94 -19.86 5.38
CA MET A 35 7.08 -21.26 5.80
C MET A 35 5.98 -22.17 5.28
N THR A 36 4.77 -21.63 5.05
CA THR A 36 3.59 -22.43 4.66
C THR A 36 3.06 -22.07 3.28
N GLY A 37 3.50 -20.95 2.69
CA GLY A 37 2.91 -20.38 1.48
C GLY A 37 1.49 -19.83 1.67
N ALA A 38 0.96 -19.86 2.89
CA ALA A 38 -0.37 -19.34 3.19
C ALA A 38 -0.41 -17.82 3.04
N SER A 39 -1.63 -17.30 2.88
CA SER A 39 -1.88 -15.87 2.73
C SER A 39 -2.57 -15.31 3.96
N ARG A 40 -1.90 -14.40 4.67
CA ARG A 40 -2.41 -13.72 5.87
C ARG A 40 -3.43 -12.64 5.50
N ARG A 41 -4.27 -12.26 6.47
CA ARG A 41 -5.26 -11.17 6.31
C ARG A 41 -4.59 -9.81 6.42
N GLN A 42 -3.77 -9.63 7.44
CA GLN A 42 -2.89 -8.47 7.69
C GLN A 42 -1.44 -8.95 7.83
N PRO A 43 -0.42 -8.06 7.80
CA PRO A 43 0.98 -8.45 7.90
C PRO A 43 1.29 -9.31 9.14
N TRP A 44 0.76 -8.90 10.28
CA TRP A 44 0.95 -9.56 11.57
C TRP A 44 0.04 -10.78 11.78
N GLY A 45 -1.05 -10.95 11.03
CA GLY A 45 -1.99 -12.04 11.25
C GLY A 45 -3.45 -11.70 10.96
N SER A 46 -4.35 -12.10 11.86
CA SER A 46 -5.81 -11.90 11.76
C SER A 46 -6.37 -10.94 12.81
N GLU A 47 -5.53 -10.45 13.70
CA GLU A 47 -5.82 -9.48 14.75
C GLU A 47 -6.26 -8.14 14.16
N ALA A 48 -6.91 -7.34 15.01
CA ALA A 48 -7.41 -6.02 14.64
C ALA A 48 -6.31 -5.08 14.12
N THR A 49 -6.71 -4.15 13.24
CA THR A 49 -5.86 -3.11 12.69
C THR A 49 -5.91 -1.89 13.60
N GLU A 50 -5.01 -1.85 14.57
CA GLU A 50 -4.93 -0.79 15.59
C GLU A 50 -3.49 -0.58 16.05
N HIS A 51 -3.26 0.49 16.81
CA HIS A 51 -1.96 0.80 17.40
C HIS A 51 -1.55 -0.28 18.43
N PRO A 52 -0.27 -0.71 18.49
CA PRO A 52 0.90 -0.20 17.77
C PRO A 52 1.18 -0.89 16.43
N ARG A 53 0.32 -1.80 15.96
CA ARG A 53 0.53 -2.54 14.71
C ARG A 53 0.30 -1.69 13.47
N ALA A 54 -0.63 -0.75 13.56
CA ALA A 54 -0.89 0.23 12.53
C ALA A 54 -1.28 1.58 13.13
N ASN A 55 -0.80 2.66 12.50
CA ASN A 55 -1.25 4.02 12.76
C ASN A 55 -2.35 4.37 11.73
N VAL A 56 -3.59 4.41 12.18
CA VAL A 56 -4.82 4.58 11.37
C VAL A 56 -5.86 5.40 12.16
N ASP A 57 -7.04 5.61 11.59
CA ASP A 57 -8.21 6.27 12.22
C ASP A 57 -8.00 7.74 12.62
N GLY A 58 -6.92 8.37 12.14
CA GLY A 58 -6.68 9.81 12.29
C GLY A 58 -6.16 10.25 13.65
N HIS A 59 -5.87 9.33 14.58
CA HIS A 59 -5.51 9.67 15.96
C HIS A 59 -4.20 10.45 16.08
N ALA A 60 -3.17 10.08 15.29
CA ALA A 60 -1.85 10.70 15.38
C ALA A 60 -1.71 11.99 14.55
N LEU A 61 -2.65 12.26 13.63
CA LEU A 61 -2.60 13.38 12.68
C LEU A 61 -1.30 13.49 11.86
N GLY A 62 -0.58 12.37 11.71
CA GLY A 62 0.70 12.28 11.02
C GLY A 62 1.25 10.85 11.03
N ALA A 63 2.24 10.60 10.17
CA ALA A 63 2.95 9.32 10.15
C ALA A 63 3.90 9.20 11.34
N LEU A 64 4.04 7.97 11.85
CA LEU A 64 4.93 7.62 12.95
C LEU A 64 6.07 6.72 12.42
N PRO A 65 7.16 6.56 13.19
CA PRO A 65 8.13 5.50 12.93
C PRO A 65 7.45 4.13 12.97
N ALA A 66 7.78 3.25 12.02
CA ALA A 66 7.21 1.91 11.97
C ALA A 66 7.58 1.11 13.24
N SER A 67 6.57 0.52 13.88
CA SER A 67 6.74 -0.37 15.04
C SER A 67 7.21 -1.76 14.60
N THR A 68 7.99 -2.45 15.42
CA THR A 68 8.31 -3.88 15.20
C THR A 68 7.05 -4.76 15.27
N GLU A 69 6.00 -4.33 15.95
CA GLU A 69 4.70 -5.03 15.98
C GLU A 69 3.95 -4.97 14.65
N SER A 70 4.35 -4.08 13.73
CA SER A 70 3.77 -3.97 12.39
C SER A 70 4.35 -4.96 11.37
N ALA A 71 5.32 -5.77 11.78
CA ALA A 71 6.07 -6.64 10.88
C ALA A 71 5.18 -7.65 10.15
N SER A 72 5.40 -7.78 8.84
CA SER A 72 4.93 -8.94 8.08
C SER A 72 5.73 -10.20 8.43
N ALA A 73 5.24 -11.37 8.02
CA ALA A 73 5.99 -12.62 8.11
C ALA A 73 7.31 -12.59 7.33
N THR A 74 7.43 -11.72 6.33
CA THR A 74 8.67 -11.49 5.57
C THR A 74 9.56 -10.41 6.19
N GLY A 75 9.22 -9.91 7.39
CA GLY A 75 10.01 -8.94 8.15
C GLY A 75 9.83 -7.48 7.73
N VAL A 76 8.86 -7.18 6.87
CA VAL A 76 8.67 -5.81 6.38
C VAL A 76 7.78 -5.03 7.35
N LEU A 77 8.26 -3.87 7.79
CA LEU A 77 7.57 -3.00 8.74
C LEU A 77 6.71 -1.94 8.03
N GLY A 78 5.69 -1.46 8.76
CA GLY A 78 4.91 -0.27 8.40
C GLY A 78 4.16 -0.41 7.08
N LEU A 79 3.67 -1.61 6.78
CA LEU A 79 2.90 -1.86 5.55
C LEU A 79 1.44 -1.41 5.65
N ILE A 80 0.91 -1.22 6.86
CA ILE A 80 -0.48 -0.80 7.06
C ILE A 80 -0.51 0.47 7.90
N GLY A 81 -1.19 1.50 7.40
CA GLY A 81 -1.25 2.81 8.04
C GLY A 81 -0.07 3.71 7.68
N ASP A 82 0.14 4.75 8.48
CA ASP A 82 1.16 5.79 8.30
C ASP A 82 1.04 6.57 6.98
N ALA A 83 1.43 6.00 5.84
CA ALA A 83 1.32 6.65 4.55
C ALA A 83 0.89 5.67 3.46
N TRP A 84 0.05 6.12 2.54
CA TRP A 84 -0.21 5.38 1.32
C TRP A 84 1.09 5.22 0.54
N GLU A 85 1.36 4.03 0.02
CA GLU A 85 2.63 3.78 -0.65
C GLU A 85 2.44 3.62 -2.15
N TRP A 86 3.08 4.49 -2.93
CA TRP A 86 3.10 4.40 -4.39
C TRP A 86 3.70 3.06 -4.87
N THR A 87 3.06 2.47 -5.86
CA THR A 87 3.55 1.29 -6.59
C THR A 87 3.74 1.62 -8.07
N SER A 88 4.54 0.82 -8.77
CA SER A 88 4.74 0.95 -10.22
C SER A 88 3.54 0.45 -11.05
N SER A 89 2.57 -0.19 -10.42
CA SER A 89 1.42 -0.81 -11.10
C SER A 89 0.37 0.23 -11.53
N PRO A 90 -0.14 0.15 -12.77
CA PRO A 90 -1.38 0.82 -13.13
C PRO A 90 -2.58 0.13 -12.47
N LEU A 91 -3.70 0.84 -12.33
CA LEU A 91 -4.94 0.22 -11.89
C LEU A 91 -5.55 -0.58 -13.04
N THR A 92 -5.54 -1.90 -12.92
CA THR A 92 -6.12 -2.85 -13.88
C THR A 92 -7.02 -3.86 -13.15
N PRO A 93 -8.02 -4.45 -13.82
CA PRO A 93 -8.84 -5.48 -13.20
C PRO A 93 -8.02 -6.74 -12.92
N TYR A 94 -8.23 -7.36 -11.76
CA TYR A 94 -7.72 -8.71 -11.53
C TYR A 94 -8.46 -9.73 -12.39
N PRO A 95 -7.84 -10.88 -12.73
CA PRO A 95 -8.54 -11.96 -13.42
C PRO A 95 -9.83 -12.36 -12.69
N GLY A 96 -10.95 -12.38 -13.41
CA GLY A 96 -12.27 -12.68 -12.83
C GLY A 96 -12.91 -11.53 -12.06
N PHE A 97 -12.38 -10.31 -12.13
CA PHE A 97 -13.04 -9.13 -11.56
C PHE A 97 -14.48 -9.01 -12.06
N THR A 98 -15.39 -8.71 -11.13
CA THR A 98 -16.78 -8.34 -11.40
C THR A 98 -17.13 -7.21 -10.44
N ALA A 99 -17.62 -6.10 -10.98
CA ALA A 99 -18.04 -4.97 -10.15
C ALA A 99 -19.18 -5.34 -9.19
N PHE A 100 -19.06 -4.90 -7.94
CA PHE A 100 -20.15 -5.01 -6.96
C PHE A 100 -19.94 -4.04 -5.78
N PRO A 101 -21.00 -3.43 -5.23
CA PRO A 101 -22.31 -3.20 -5.86
C PRO A 101 -22.29 -2.00 -6.82
N TYR A 102 -21.17 -1.25 -6.86
CA TYR A 102 -21.04 0.04 -7.54
C TYR A 102 -19.93 -0.03 -8.60
N PRO A 103 -20.26 -0.24 -9.90
CA PRO A 103 -19.26 -0.41 -10.97
C PRO A 103 -18.30 0.77 -11.14
N GLU A 104 -18.81 1.99 -11.06
CA GLU A 104 -18.04 3.22 -11.25
C GLU A 104 -17.04 3.47 -10.12
N TYR A 105 -17.08 2.68 -9.04
CA TYR A 105 -16.04 2.71 -8.02
C TYR A 105 -14.67 2.28 -8.59
N SER A 106 -14.61 1.43 -9.61
CA SER A 106 -13.33 0.94 -10.16
C SER A 106 -13.26 0.91 -11.68
N GLU A 107 -14.33 0.50 -12.37
CA GLU A 107 -14.28 0.19 -13.80
C GLU A 107 -13.89 1.40 -14.65
N VAL A 108 -14.40 2.58 -14.31
CA VAL A 108 -14.12 3.83 -15.03
C VAL A 108 -12.67 4.33 -14.87
N PHE A 109 -11.90 3.73 -13.96
CA PHE A 109 -10.52 4.09 -13.69
C PHE A 109 -9.52 3.06 -14.23
N PHE A 110 -9.98 1.90 -14.70
CA PHE A 110 -9.11 0.92 -15.33
C PHE A 110 -8.53 1.46 -16.65
N ASP A 111 -7.30 1.06 -16.94
CA ASP A 111 -6.53 1.46 -18.13
C ASP A 111 -6.30 2.98 -18.27
N GLY A 112 -6.69 3.76 -17.27
CA GLY A 112 -6.40 5.18 -17.17
C GLY A 112 -4.96 5.48 -16.75
N PRO A 113 -4.57 6.76 -16.73
CA PRO A 113 -3.22 7.18 -16.39
C PRO A 113 -2.96 7.16 -14.87
N TYR A 114 -3.53 6.19 -14.15
CA TYR A 114 -3.46 6.08 -12.69
C TYR A 114 -2.30 5.19 -12.25
N ARG A 115 -1.87 5.37 -11.00
CA ARG A 115 -0.95 4.46 -10.31
C ARG A 115 -1.56 4.00 -9.01
N VAL A 116 -1.35 2.74 -8.67
CA VAL A 116 -1.90 2.13 -7.46
C VAL A 116 -1.08 2.57 -6.25
N LEU A 117 -1.79 2.87 -5.15
CA LEU A 117 -1.23 3.01 -3.81
C LEU A 117 -1.78 1.93 -2.87
N ARG A 118 -0.96 1.56 -1.89
CA ARG A 118 -1.25 0.45 -0.95
C ARG A 118 -1.06 0.87 0.51
N GLY A 119 -1.60 0.05 1.43
CA GLY A 119 -1.33 0.14 2.87
C GLY A 119 -2.29 0.98 3.71
N GLY A 120 -2.93 1.99 3.14
CA GLY A 120 -3.62 3.00 3.94
C GLY A 120 -2.66 4.08 4.45
N SER A 121 -3.20 5.07 5.14
CA SER A 121 -2.40 6.12 5.80
C SER A 121 -2.88 6.30 7.24
N TRP A 122 -2.20 7.15 8.01
CA TRP A 122 -2.63 7.55 9.35
C TRP A 122 -4.07 8.07 9.41
N ALA A 123 -4.59 8.62 8.31
CA ALA A 123 -5.95 9.15 8.21
C ALA A 123 -6.99 8.12 7.71
N SER A 124 -6.56 6.93 7.30
CA SER A 124 -7.46 5.91 6.76
C SER A 124 -8.18 5.18 7.87
N ALA A 125 -9.47 4.92 7.68
CA ALA A 125 -10.24 4.08 8.61
C ALA A 125 -9.67 2.66 8.64
N SER A 126 -9.56 2.07 9.83
CA SER A 126 -9.02 0.72 10.05
C SER A 126 -9.75 -0.36 9.23
N CYS A 127 -11.05 -0.20 8.96
CA CYS A 127 -11.82 -1.13 8.12
C CYS A 127 -11.41 -1.11 6.63
N VAL A 128 -10.79 -0.02 6.16
CA VAL A 128 -10.29 0.15 4.79
C VAL A 128 -8.80 -0.19 4.69
N ALA A 129 -8.03 -0.03 5.78
CA ALA A 129 -6.59 -0.31 5.87
C ALA A 129 -6.29 -1.83 5.86
N ARG A 130 -6.60 -2.49 4.74
CA ARG A 130 -6.39 -3.93 4.50
C ARG A 130 -5.25 -4.15 3.54
N SER A 131 -4.46 -5.22 3.74
CA SER A 131 -3.39 -5.60 2.81
C SER A 131 -3.83 -5.84 1.36
N THR A 132 -5.13 -6.03 1.10
CA THR A 132 -5.70 -6.21 -0.24
C THR A 132 -6.35 -4.95 -0.82
N PHE A 133 -6.55 -3.89 -0.02
CA PHE A 133 -7.25 -2.68 -0.48
C PHE A 133 -6.38 -1.85 -1.43
N ARG A 134 -6.92 -1.54 -2.62
CA ARG A 134 -6.24 -0.79 -3.68
C ARG A 134 -6.76 0.63 -3.66
N ASN A 135 -5.88 1.59 -3.42
CA ASN A 135 -6.15 2.99 -3.72
C ASN A 135 -5.47 3.35 -5.05
N TRP A 136 -5.86 4.43 -5.70
CA TRP A 136 -5.25 4.91 -6.93
C TRP A 136 -5.41 6.42 -7.06
N ASP A 137 -4.45 7.06 -7.72
CA ASP A 137 -4.59 8.47 -8.11
C ASP A 137 -3.71 8.77 -9.33
N TYR A 138 -3.88 9.95 -9.90
CA TYR A 138 -3.02 10.47 -10.93
C TYR A 138 -1.58 10.63 -10.42
N PRO A 139 -0.55 10.25 -11.20
CA PRO A 139 0.85 10.26 -10.79
C PRO A 139 1.37 11.58 -10.24
N GLN A 140 0.84 12.71 -10.71
CA GLN A 140 1.24 14.06 -10.27
C GLN A 140 0.62 14.49 -8.93
N ARG A 141 -0.36 13.75 -8.39
CA ARG A 141 -1.02 14.12 -7.13
C ARG A 141 -0.09 13.85 -5.95
N ARG A 142 -0.08 14.80 -5.01
CA ARG A 142 0.76 14.74 -3.80
C ARG A 142 0.11 15.37 -2.58
N GLN A 143 -1.08 15.96 -2.73
CA GLN A 143 -1.89 16.45 -1.62
C GLN A 143 -2.40 15.29 -0.73
N ILE A 144 -2.50 14.08 -1.30
CA ILE A 144 -2.81 12.85 -0.56
C ILE A 144 -1.69 12.51 0.43
N PHE A 145 -2.02 11.75 1.47
CA PHE A 145 -1.05 11.26 2.48
C PHE A 145 -0.20 10.11 1.93
N ALA A 146 0.51 10.36 0.83
CA ALA A 146 1.30 9.38 0.10
C ALA A 146 2.80 9.55 0.37
N GLY A 147 3.43 8.40 0.59
CA GLY A 147 4.87 8.15 0.57
C GLY A 147 5.18 7.04 -0.44
N PHE A 148 6.28 6.33 -0.22
CA PHE A 148 6.65 5.17 -1.01
C PHE A 148 7.66 4.31 -0.25
N ARG A 149 7.84 3.09 -0.74
CA ARG A 149 8.99 2.24 -0.42
C ARG A 149 9.68 1.79 -1.70
N CYS A 150 10.94 1.41 -1.58
CA CYS A 150 11.70 0.85 -2.69
C CYS A 150 11.64 -0.67 -2.69
N ALA A 151 11.87 -1.24 -3.86
CA ALA A 151 12.11 -2.65 -4.11
C ALA A 151 13.35 -2.81 -5.00
N GLN A 152 14.01 -3.95 -4.89
CA GLN A 152 15.20 -4.29 -5.65
C GLN A 152 15.03 -5.68 -6.25
N ASP A 153 15.52 -5.87 -7.47
CA ASP A 153 15.61 -7.19 -8.09
C ASP A 153 16.68 -8.04 -7.38
N ALA A 154 16.52 -9.36 -7.42
CA ALA A 154 17.40 -10.31 -6.74
C ALA A 154 18.80 -10.43 -7.36
#